data_AF-A0A1V3IEH5-F1
#
_entry.id   AF-A0A1V3IEH5-F1
#
_cell.length_a   1.000
_cell.length_b   1.000
_cell.length_c   1.000
_cell.angle_alpha   90.00
_cell.angle_beta   90.00
_cell.angle_gamma   90.00
#
_symmetry.space_group_name_H-M   'P 1'
#
loop_
_entity.id
_entity.type
_entity.pdbx_description
1 polymer ?
#
loop_
_entity_poly.entity_id
_entity_poly.type
_entity_poly.pdbx_seq_one_letter_code
_entity_poly.pdbx_strand_id
1 'polypeptide(L)'
;MQINPITEMKTECVIADVLTQEIKQTGSRLIKMRENLNAYHQRQVNATPPTKNKFVNQTNIGGFAEDDPRERIILDWAKVHYKDYTSINTFPFHQYDVKPKITAGVVYLCLKKHSFIQQNETTEYRVMDAYFRFNGNLQYMCEDLGLTVWIVAKTVEKLGYSPRWHEYRESRYATRSSSGTSAEMKFKQLVPEAVDMNEDYRENNPVYDFIVNEKTVDVKELTALLRKDSKQQYYDFKFPKNDEERADFYCLFLCHDKQARMKGSFDVLLIPQEALPINKGQTQISVNETANSHKFFYQFQVDPTSLAYMLGCEP
;
A
#
# COMPACT_ATOMS: atom_id res chain seq x y z
N MET A 1 -50.30 -6.89 -41.23
CA MET A 1 -49.07 -6.61 -42.00
C MET A 1 -48.11 -7.76 -41.70
N GLN A 2 -48.05 -8.78 -42.56
CA GLN A 2 -47.16 -9.92 -42.35
C GLN A 2 -45.75 -9.50 -42.74
N ILE A 3 -44.83 -9.57 -41.78
CA ILE A 3 -43.41 -9.32 -42.02
C ILE A 3 -42.89 -10.46 -42.91
N ASN A 4 -42.25 -10.10 -44.02
CA ASN A 4 -41.75 -11.05 -44.99
C ASN A 4 -40.56 -11.83 -44.39
N PRO A 5 -40.60 -13.18 -44.32
CA PRO A 5 -39.55 -14.01 -43.72
C PRO A 5 -38.15 -13.80 -44.35
N ILE A 6 -38.14 -13.39 -45.62
CA ILE A 6 -36.89 -13.09 -46.35
C ILE A 6 -36.20 -11.84 -45.78
N THR A 7 -36.98 -10.91 -45.20
CA THR A 7 -36.45 -9.68 -44.61
C THR A 7 -35.84 -9.94 -43.23
N GLU A 8 -36.44 -10.80 -42.41
CA GLU A 8 -35.91 -11.19 -41.10
C GLU A 8 -34.58 -11.95 -41.22
N MET A 9 -34.50 -12.94 -42.11
CA MET A 9 -33.27 -13.69 -42.35
C MET A 9 -32.12 -12.78 -42.84
N LYS A 10 -32.43 -11.77 -43.65
CA LYS A 10 -31.44 -10.77 -44.08
C LYS A 10 -30.96 -9.88 -42.92
N THR A 11 -31.87 -9.50 -42.02
CA THR A 11 -31.52 -8.73 -40.82
C THR A 11 -30.64 -9.55 -39.87
N GLU A 12 -30.94 -10.82 -39.67
CA GLU A 12 -30.13 -11.73 -38.85
C GLU A 12 -28.72 -11.92 -39.43
N CYS A 13 -28.59 -12.11 -40.74
CA CYS A 13 -27.28 -12.19 -41.40
C CYS A 13 -26.46 -10.90 -41.23
N VAL A 14 -27.08 -9.73 -41.38
CA VAL A 14 -26.39 -8.44 -41.20
C VAL A 14 -25.94 -8.26 -39.74
N ILE A 15 -26.76 -8.65 -38.76
CA ILE A 15 -26.38 -8.59 -37.35
C ILE A 15 -25.21 -9.56 -37.06
N ALA A 16 -25.25 -10.77 -37.60
CA ALA A 16 -24.16 -11.74 -37.46
C ALA A 16 -22.84 -11.26 -38.09
N ASP A 17 -22.90 -10.61 -39.25
CA ASP A 17 -21.74 -10.04 -39.93
C ASP A 17 -21.14 -8.86 -39.15
N VAL A 18 -22.00 -7.98 -38.58
CA VAL A 18 -21.56 -6.86 -37.73
C VAL A 18 -20.88 -7.38 -36.47
N LEU A 19 -21.49 -8.34 -35.76
CA LEU A 19 -20.91 -8.96 -34.57
C LEU A 19 -19.57 -9.65 -34.89
N THR A 20 -19.48 -10.34 -36.04
CA THR A 20 -18.25 -10.99 -36.49
C THR A 20 -17.14 -9.98 -36.81
N GLN A 21 -17.49 -8.84 -37.42
CA GLN A 21 -16.54 -7.75 -37.67
C GLN A 21 -16.07 -7.11 -36.37
N GLU A 22 -16.96 -6.87 -35.39
CA GLU A 22 -16.58 -6.34 -34.08
C GLU A 22 -15.65 -7.28 -33.32
N ILE A 23 -15.92 -8.60 -33.36
CA ILE A 23 -15.04 -9.62 -32.76
C ILE A 23 -13.67 -9.61 -33.46
N LYS A 24 -13.62 -9.54 -34.81
CA LYS A 24 -12.36 -9.48 -35.57
C LYS A 24 -11.57 -8.19 -35.29
N GLN A 25 -12.24 -7.04 -35.20
CA GLN A 25 -11.61 -5.77 -34.85
C GLN A 25 -11.07 -5.78 -33.42
N THR A 26 -11.83 -6.34 -32.47
CA THR A 26 -11.40 -6.53 -31.08
C THR A 26 -10.21 -7.48 -31.00
N GLY A 27 -10.24 -8.60 -31.73
CA GLY A 27 -9.13 -9.55 -31.83
C GLY A 27 -7.86 -8.93 -32.41
N SER A 28 -7.97 -8.18 -33.51
CA SER A 28 -6.87 -7.43 -34.13
C SER A 28 -6.27 -6.40 -33.17
N ARG A 29 -7.11 -5.70 -32.40
CA ARG A 29 -6.68 -4.74 -31.38
C ARG A 29 -5.95 -5.43 -30.23
N LEU A 30 -6.44 -6.56 -29.75
CA LEU A 30 -5.79 -7.37 -28.71
C LEU A 30 -4.44 -7.90 -29.15
N ILE A 31 -4.31 -8.33 -30.42
CA ILE A 31 -3.03 -8.76 -31.01
C ILE A 31 -2.02 -7.61 -30.99
N LYS A 32 -2.40 -6.42 -31.48
CA LYS A 32 -1.54 -5.23 -31.44
C LYS A 32 -1.15 -4.82 -30.02
N MET A 33 -2.08 -4.92 -29.06
CA MET A 33 -1.78 -4.66 -27.65
C MET A 33 -0.78 -5.66 -27.09
N ARG A 34 -0.91 -6.94 -27.44
CA ARG A 34 0.03 -8.01 -27.04
C ARG A 34 1.41 -7.80 -27.65
N GLU A 35 1.50 -7.42 -28.91
CA GLU A 35 2.76 -7.07 -29.59
C GLU A 35 3.44 -5.88 -28.90
N ASN A 36 2.67 -4.84 -28.55
CA ASN A 36 3.18 -3.68 -27.83
C ASN A 36 3.65 -4.02 -26.39
N LEU A 37 2.93 -4.88 -25.67
CA LEU A 37 3.38 -5.43 -24.38
C LEU A 37 4.72 -6.15 -24.55
N ASN A 38 4.80 -7.07 -25.51
CA ASN A 38 5.99 -7.87 -25.74
C ASN A 38 7.20 -6.99 -26.09
N ALA A 39 7.00 -5.97 -26.92
CA ALA A 39 8.03 -4.98 -27.24
C ALA A 39 8.46 -4.17 -26.00
N TYR A 40 7.53 -3.82 -25.12
CA TYR A 40 7.83 -3.15 -23.85
C TYR A 40 8.65 -4.05 -22.91
N HIS A 41 8.26 -5.32 -22.74
CA HIS A 41 9.00 -6.27 -21.91
C HIS A 41 10.39 -6.56 -22.47
N GLN A 42 10.54 -6.71 -23.79
CA GLN A 42 11.86 -6.86 -24.43
C GLN A 42 12.78 -5.65 -24.18
N ARG A 43 12.23 -4.43 -24.19
CA ARG A 43 13.00 -3.21 -23.86
C ARG A 43 13.43 -3.17 -22.39
N GLN A 44 12.63 -3.73 -21.48
CA GLN A 44 13.01 -3.82 -20.07
C GLN A 44 14.06 -4.91 -19.79
N VAL A 45 14.00 -6.06 -20.48
CA VAL A 45 15.00 -7.15 -20.33
C VAL A 45 16.38 -6.72 -20.86
N ASN A 46 16.43 -5.83 -21.84
CA ASN A 46 17.67 -5.28 -22.38
C ASN A 46 18.24 -4.10 -21.56
N ALA A 47 17.54 -3.65 -20.51
CA ALA A 47 18.09 -2.75 -19.50
C ALA A 47 18.77 -3.59 -18.41
N THR A 48 19.95 -3.16 -17.95
CA THR A 48 20.75 -3.88 -16.95
C THR A 48 19.87 -4.28 -15.75
N PRO A 49 19.81 -5.58 -15.39
CA PRO A 49 18.90 -6.03 -14.36
C PRO A 49 19.29 -5.40 -13.02
N PRO A 50 18.34 -4.84 -12.24
CA PRO A 50 18.59 -4.57 -10.84
C PRO A 50 18.88 -5.90 -10.15
N THR A 51 19.89 -5.90 -9.30
CA THR A 51 20.30 -7.03 -8.48
C THR A 51 19.08 -7.63 -7.78
N LYS A 52 18.84 -8.93 -7.99
CA LYS A 52 17.79 -9.69 -7.29
C LYS A 52 18.05 -9.61 -5.78
N ASN A 53 17.43 -8.64 -5.12
CA ASN A 53 17.41 -8.61 -3.68
C ASN A 53 16.38 -9.62 -3.19
N LYS A 54 16.90 -10.52 -2.37
CA LYS A 54 16.33 -11.64 -1.63
C LYS A 54 14.80 -11.60 -1.48
N PHE A 55 14.21 -12.73 -1.90
CA PHE A 55 12.93 -13.24 -1.42
C PHE A 55 12.75 -12.94 0.08
N VAL A 56 11.68 -12.22 0.40
CA VAL A 56 11.17 -12.07 1.76
C VAL A 56 10.70 -13.45 2.25
N ASN A 57 11.14 -13.82 3.46
CA ASN A 57 10.84 -15.11 4.09
C ASN A 57 9.33 -15.40 4.09
N GLN A 58 8.97 -16.59 3.60
CA GLN A 58 7.58 -17.08 3.48
C GLN A 58 6.94 -17.50 4.81
N THR A 59 7.50 -17.16 5.97
CA THR A 59 7.15 -17.84 7.23
C THR A 59 5.99 -17.22 8.03
N ASN A 60 5.48 -16.03 7.68
CA ASN A 60 4.31 -15.43 8.36
C ASN A 60 3.24 -14.96 7.37
N ILE A 61 2.70 -15.88 6.57
CA ILE A 61 1.52 -15.58 5.76
C ILE A 61 0.29 -15.62 6.68
N GLY A 62 -0.03 -14.48 7.30
CA GLY A 62 -1.31 -14.29 8.00
C GLY A 62 -1.29 -13.55 9.34
N GLY A 63 -0.14 -13.25 9.94
CA GLY A 63 -0.04 -12.32 11.08
C GLY A 63 -0.85 -12.64 12.35
N PHE A 64 -1.56 -13.77 12.42
CA PHE A 64 -2.33 -14.17 13.59
C PHE A 64 -1.37 -14.69 14.67
N ALA A 65 -1.48 -14.13 15.88
CA ALA A 65 -0.92 -14.75 17.08
C ALA A 65 -1.59 -16.12 17.33
N GLU A 66 -0.92 -17.00 18.07
CA GLU A 66 -1.58 -18.22 18.57
C GLU A 66 -2.86 -17.81 19.33
N ASP A 67 -4.00 -18.42 18.97
CA ASP A 67 -5.34 -18.16 19.52
C ASP A 67 -6.01 -16.81 19.21
N ASP A 68 -5.66 -16.16 18.09
CA ASP A 68 -6.36 -14.95 17.67
C ASP A 68 -7.88 -15.19 17.41
N PRO A 69 -8.78 -14.51 18.12
CA PRO A 69 -10.23 -14.73 17.99
C PRO A 69 -10.75 -14.42 16.58
N ARG A 70 -10.07 -13.55 15.83
CA ARG A 70 -10.41 -13.19 14.45
C ARG A 70 -10.27 -14.38 13.52
N GLU A 71 -9.23 -15.19 13.71
CA GLU A 71 -8.98 -16.39 12.90
C GLU A 71 -10.17 -17.36 13.01
N ARG A 72 -10.66 -17.61 14.24
CA ARG A 72 -11.84 -18.46 14.45
C ARG A 72 -13.11 -17.90 13.82
N ILE A 73 -13.36 -16.60 13.98
CA ILE A 73 -14.53 -15.93 13.38
C ILE A 73 -14.52 -16.08 11.85
N ILE A 74 -13.36 -15.85 11.24
CA ILE A 74 -13.19 -15.94 9.78
C ILE A 74 -13.41 -17.38 9.32
N LEU A 75 -12.82 -18.36 10.01
CA LEU A 75 -12.96 -19.77 9.64
C LEU A 75 -14.39 -20.30 9.77
N ASP A 76 -15.10 -19.92 10.83
CA ASP A 76 -16.47 -20.37 11.06
C ASP A 76 -17.43 -19.75 10.02
N TRP A 77 -17.22 -18.48 9.66
CA TRP A 77 -17.93 -17.88 8.52
C TRP A 77 -17.58 -18.57 7.20
N ALA A 78 -16.30 -18.85 6.95
CA ALA A 78 -15.83 -19.38 5.68
C ALA A 78 -16.40 -20.76 5.36
N LYS A 79 -16.50 -21.65 6.36
CA LYS A 79 -17.07 -23.00 6.20
C LYS A 79 -18.49 -22.98 5.63
N VAL A 80 -19.26 -21.92 5.89
CA VAL A 80 -20.67 -21.81 5.49
C VAL A 80 -20.86 -20.94 4.25
N HIS A 81 -20.07 -19.87 4.13
CA HIS A 81 -20.34 -18.80 3.17
C HIS A 81 -19.29 -18.65 2.07
N TYR A 82 -18.08 -19.17 2.25
CA TYR A 82 -17.01 -19.03 1.26
C TYR A 82 -17.24 -19.96 0.05
N LYS A 83 -17.35 -19.37 -1.14
CA LYS A 83 -17.44 -20.12 -2.42
C LYS A 83 -16.24 -19.85 -3.31
N ASP A 84 -15.89 -18.59 -3.42
CA ASP A 84 -14.77 -18.08 -4.21
C ASP A 84 -14.28 -16.76 -3.61
N TYR A 85 -13.28 -16.17 -4.24
CA TYR A 85 -12.68 -14.93 -3.74
C TYR A 85 -13.65 -13.74 -3.67
N THR A 86 -14.72 -13.71 -4.47
CA THR A 86 -15.71 -12.62 -4.40
C THR A 86 -16.51 -12.68 -3.10
N SER A 87 -16.55 -13.85 -2.45
CA SER A 87 -17.19 -14.04 -1.15
C SER A 87 -16.51 -13.20 -0.06
N ILE A 88 -15.23 -12.82 -0.21
CA ILE A 88 -14.54 -11.98 0.77
C ILE A 88 -15.27 -10.63 0.94
N ASN A 89 -15.84 -10.08 -0.13
CA ASN A 89 -16.57 -8.81 -0.09
C ASN A 89 -17.94 -8.92 0.62
N THR A 90 -18.42 -10.13 0.89
CA THR A 90 -19.68 -10.38 1.61
C THR A 90 -19.45 -10.70 3.08
N PHE A 91 -18.20 -10.72 3.54
CA PHE A 91 -17.88 -10.89 4.95
C PHE A 91 -18.50 -9.75 5.78
N PRO A 92 -19.14 -10.03 6.93
CA PRO A 92 -19.82 -9.01 7.71
C PRO A 92 -18.83 -8.23 8.59
N PHE A 93 -18.00 -7.39 7.98
CA PHE A 93 -16.90 -6.64 8.63
C PHE A 93 -17.33 -5.80 9.84
N HIS A 94 -18.58 -5.33 9.88
CA HIS A 94 -19.08 -4.46 10.93
C HIS A 94 -19.84 -5.17 12.05
N GLN A 95 -20.02 -6.49 11.97
CA GLN A 95 -20.79 -7.24 12.97
C GLN A 95 -19.98 -7.67 14.20
N TYR A 96 -18.65 -7.66 14.11
CA TYR A 96 -17.77 -8.13 15.16
C TYR A 96 -17.04 -6.96 15.81
N ASP A 97 -17.24 -6.77 17.12
CA ASP A 97 -16.53 -5.77 17.91
C ASP A 97 -15.20 -6.35 18.42
N VAL A 98 -14.30 -6.62 17.47
CA VAL A 98 -12.95 -7.13 17.75
C VAL A 98 -11.91 -6.08 17.39
N LYS A 99 -10.90 -5.93 18.25
CA LYS A 99 -9.74 -5.08 18.02
C LYS A 99 -8.49 -5.94 17.92
N PRO A 100 -7.69 -5.81 16.84
CA PRO A 100 -7.92 -4.97 15.65
C PRO A 100 -9.08 -5.46 14.77
N LYS A 101 -9.67 -4.57 13.95
CA LYS A 101 -10.82 -4.90 13.12
C LYS A 101 -10.52 -6.03 12.12
N ILE A 102 -11.54 -6.81 11.77
CA ILE A 102 -11.46 -7.77 10.65
C ILE A 102 -11.63 -7.00 9.35
N THR A 103 -10.84 -7.41 8.38
CA THR A 103 -10.34 -6.61 7.27
C THR A 103 -10.33 -7.52 6.04
N ALA A 104 -10.49 -6.99 4.83
CA ALA A 104 -10.56 -7.82 3.62
C ALA A 104 -9.22 -8.55 3.37
N GLY A 105 -8.10 -7.89 3.64
CA GLY A 105 -6.76 -8.49 3.60
C GLY A 105 -6.58 -9.58 4.64
N VAL A 106 -7.03 -9.32 5.89
CA VAL A 106 -6.99 -10.30 6.98
C VAL A 106 -7.82 -11.54 6.65
N VAL A 107 -9.03 -11.37 6.10
CA VAL A 107 -9.87 -12.48 5.64
C VAL A 107 -9.17 -13.27 4.53
N TYR A 108 -8.65 -12.59 3.50
CA TYR A 108 -7.94 -13.24 2.39
C TYR A 108 -6.76 -14.09 2.88
N LEU A 109 -5.91 -13.53 3.75
CA LEU A 109 -4.74 -14.21 4.27
C LEU A 109 -5.11 -15.41 5.15
N CYS A 110 -6.12 -15.27 6.01
CA CYS A 110 -6.64 -16.37 6.82
C CYS A 110 -7.13 -17.52 5.94
N LEU A 111 -7.94 -17.22 4.93
CA LEU A 111 -8.47 -18.22 4.00
C LEU A 111 -7.34 -18.91 3.20
N LYS A 112 -6.29 -18.16 2.84
CA LYS A 112 -5.11 -18.68 2.17
C LYS A 112 -4.31 -19.61 3.10
N LYS A 113 -4.07 -19.20 4.35
CA LYS A 113 -3.38 -20.00 5.38
C LYS A 113 -4.08 -21.36 5.59
N HIS A 114 -5.41 -21.37 5.60
CA HIS A 114 -6.23 -22.57 5.83
C HIS A 114 -6.69 -23.29 4.56
N SER A 115 -6.03 -23.02 3.41
CA SER A 115 -6.28 -23.72 2.15
C SER A 115 -7.72 -23.63 1.60
N PHE A 116 -8.52 -22.65 2.02
CA PHE A 116 -9.82 -22.35 1.40
C PHE A 116 -9.64 -21.81 -0.02
N ILE A 117 -8.59 -21.01 -0.24
CA ILE A 117 -8.25 -20.51 -1.56
C ILE A 117 -7.27 -21.48 -2.22
N GLN A 118 -7.79 -22.34 -3.09
CA GLN A 118 -6.96 -23.24 -3.90
C GLN A 118 -6.36 -22.46 -5.06
N GLN A 119 -5.04 -22.53 -5.23
CA GLN A 119 -4.31 -21.85 -6.29
C GLN A 119 -4.82 -22.29 -7.67
N ASN A 120 -5.63 -21.44 -8.30
CA ASN A 120 -5.90 -21.52 -9.73
C ASN A 120 -5.15 -20.34 -10.38
N GLU A 121 -4.32 -20.61 -11.38
CA GLU A 121 -3.48 -19.63 -12.11
C GLU A 121 -4.30 -18.64 -12.95
N THR A 122 -5.49 -18.24 -12.48
CA THR A 122 -6.32 -17.22 -13.12
C THR A 122 -5.71 -15.84 -12.93
N THR A 123 -5.92 -14.96 -13.90
CA THR A 123 -5.47 -13.56 -13.84
C THR A 123 -6.06 -12.88 -12.60
N GLU A 124 -7.33 -13.14 -12.28
CA GLU A 124 -8.03 -12.63 -11.10
C GLU A 124 -7.33 -13.03 -9.81
N TYR A 125 -7.00 -14.31 -9.64
CA TYR A 125 -6.28 -14.78 -8.45
C TYR A 125 -4.90 -14.15 -8.33
N ARG A 126 -4.12 -14.14 -9.42
CA ARG A 126 -2.78 -13.55 -9.44
C ARG A 126 -2.81 -12.06 -9.11
N VAL A 127 -3.76 -11.32 -9.68
CA VAL A 127 -3.96 -9.89 -9.39
C VAL A 127 -4.39 -9.68 -7.94
N MET A 128 -5.30 -10.48 -7.42
CA MET A 128 -5.77 -10.34 -6.04
C MET A 128 -4.68 -10.68 -5.01
N ASP A 129 -3.91 -11.75 -5.25
CA ASP A 129 -2.77 -12.09 -4.39
C ASP A 129 -1.72 -10.99 -4.42
N ALA A 130 -1.39 -10.45 -5.60
CA ALA A 130 -0.51 -9.30 -5.73
C ALA A 130 -1.09 -8.04 -5.08
N TYR A 131 -2.40 -7.84 -5.13
CA TYR A 131 -3.06 -6.67 -4.53
C TYR A 131 -2.85 -6.66 -3.03
N PHE A 132 -3.11 -7.78 -2.35
CA PHE A 132 -2.86 -7.88 -0.93
C PHE A 132 -1.37 -7.95 -0.61
N ARG A 133 -0.54 -8.59 -1.43
CA ARG A 133 0.92 -8.68 -1.19
C ARG A 133 1.63 -7.32 -1.33
N PHE A 134 1.21 -6.48 -2.27
CA PHE A 134 1.82 -5.18 -2.55
C PHE A 134 0.94 -4.00 -2.12
N ASN A 135 -0.06 -4.24 -1.26
CA ASN A 135 -0.97 -3.23 -0.73
C ASN A 135 -1.59 -2.31 -1.81
N GLY A 136 -2.01 -2.91 -2.92
CA GLY A 136 -2.60 -2.23 -4.07
C GLY A 136 -1.66 -1.32 -4.87
N ASN A 137 -0.34 -1.35 -4.61
CA ASN A 137 0.65 -0.60 -5.38
C ASN A 137 0.70 -1.13 -6.82
N LEU A 138 0.04 -0.41 -7.72
CA LEU A 138 -0.14 -0.83 -9.10
C LEU A 138 1.19 -1.01 -9.84
N GLN A 139 2.24 -0.25 -9.50
CA GLN A 139 3.54 -0.39 -10.16
C GLN A 139 4.18 -1.74 -9.80
N TYR A 140 4.26 -2.07 -8.51
CA TYR A 140 4.83 -3.35 -8.08
C TYR A 140 4.00 -4.54 -8.55
N MET A 141 2.67 -4.41 -8.56
CA MET A 141 1.79 -5.43 -9.13
C MET A 141 2.07 -5.65 -10.63
N CYS A 142 2.29 -4.59 -11.41
CA CYS A 142 2.63 -4.73 -12.83
C CYS A 142 4.00 -5.39 -13.05
N GLU A 143 4.99 -5.01 -12.25
CA GLU A 143 6.36 -5.56 -12.29
C GLU A 143 6.36 -7.07 -11.94
N ASP A 144 5.63 -7.48 -10.89
CA ASP A 144 5.52 -8.87 -10.45
C ASP A 144 4.73 -9.76 -11.43
N LEU A 145 3.60 -9.24 -11.93
CA LEU A 145 2.67 -10.04 -12.74
C LEU A 145 3.04 -10.09 -14.22
N GLY A 146 3.86 -9.14 -14.70
CA GLY A 146 4.11 -8.94 -16.12
C GLY A 146 2.87 -8.48 -16.90
N LEU A 147 1.93 -7.84 -16.20
CA LEU A 147 0.69 -7.32 -16.78
C LEU A 147 0.75 -5.80 -16.92
N THR A 148 -0.04 -5.25 -17.84
CA THR A 148 -0.17 -3.78 -17.92
C THR A 148 -1.00 -3.25 -16.77
N VAL A 149 -0.74 -2.00 -16.39
CA VAL A 149 -1.50 -1.30 -15.35
C VAL A 149 -3.00 -1.29 -15.61
N TRP A 150 -3.42 -1.23 -16.88
CA TRP A 150 -4.84 -1.28 -17.23
C TRP A 150 -5.47 -2.65 -16.93
N ILE A 151 -4.77 -3.74 -17.25
CA ILE A 151 -5.25 -5.09 -16.95
C ILE A 151 -5.34 -5.24 -15.42
N VAL A 152 -4.28 -4.89 -14.69
CA VAL A 152 -4.26 -4.97 -13.23
C VAL A 152 -5.38 -4.14 -12.62
N ALA A 153 -5.51 -2.87 -12.99
CA ALA A 153 -6.52 -1.99 -12.42
C ALA A 153 -7.96 -2.42 -12.74
N LYS A 154 -8.25 -2.85 -13.98
CA LYS A 154 -9.59 -3.34 -14.34
C LYS A 154 -9.93 -4.64 -13.66
N THR A 155 -8.95 -5.51 -13.44
CA THR A 155 -9.15 -6.71 -12.63
C THR A 155 -9.42 -6.34 -11.18
N VAL A 156 -8.65 -5.43 -10.57
CA VAL A 156 -8.90 -4.92 -9.20
C VAL A 156 -10.32 -4.35 -9.05
N GLU A 157 -10.78 -3.51 -10.00
CA GLU A 157 -12.15 -2.98 -10.01
C GLU A 157 -13.20 -4.11 -10.12
N LYS A 158 -12.99 -5.08 -11.01
CA LYS A 158 -13.88 -6.25 -11.17
C LYS A 158 -13.97 -7.07 -9.88
N LEU A 159 -12.90 -7.11 -9.10
CA LEU A 159 -12.82 -7.79 -7.80
C LEU A 159 -13.49 -6.99 -6.66
N GLY A 160 -14.01 -5.79 -6.95
CA GLY A 160 -14.67 -4.93 -5.96
C GLY A 160 -13.72 -4.02 -5.18
N TYR A 161 -12.45 -3.96 -5.55
CA TYR A 161 -11.45 -3.13 -4.89
C TYR A 161 -11.13 -1.87 -5.71
N SER A 162 -10.61 -0.85 -5.04
CA SER A 162 -10.20 0.40 -5.70
C SER A 162 -8.72 0.31 -6.13
N PRO A 163 -8.40 0.51 -7.43
CA PRO A 163 -7.02 0.63 -7.87
C PRO A 163 -6.38 1.93 -7.35
N ARG A 164 -5.16 1.85 -6.83
CA ARG A 164 -4.47 2.99 -6.22
C ARG A 164 -3.81 3.88 -7.27
N TRP A 165 -4.64 4.53 -8.09
CA TRP A 165 -4.20 5.41 -9.18
C TRP A 165 -3.39 6.62 -8.70
N HIS A 166 -3.67 7.13 -7.50
CA HIS A 166 -2.90 8.23 -6.91
C HIS A 166 -1.43 7.84 -6.73
N GLU A 167 -1.15 6.71 -6.07
CA GLU A 167 0.22 6.24 -5.87
C GLU A 167 0.93 5.92 -7.19
N TYR A 168 0.22 5.29 -8.13
CA TYR A 168 0.76 5.02 -9.46
C TYR A 168 1.10 6.30 -10.25
N ARG A 169 0.35 7.39 -10.03
CA ARG A 169 0.66 8.70 -10.62
C ARG A 169 1.91 9.29 -9.99
N GLU A 170 2.02 9.25 -8.67
CA GLU A 170 3.15 9.80 -7.90
C GLU A 170 4.43 8.99 -8.09
N SER A 171 4.33 7.69 -8.42
CA SER A 171 5.49 6.84 -8.67
C SER A 171 6.33 7.30 -9.87
N ARG A 172 5.77 8.10 -10.79
CA ARG A 172 6.51 8.78 -11.86
C ARG A 172 7.45 9.88 -11.38
N TYR A 173 7.17 10.45 -10.21
CA TYR A 173 7.97 11.50 -9.58
C TYR A 173 8.85 10.95 -8.45
N ALA A 174 8.50 9.78 -7.92
CA ALA A 174 9.39 8.96 -7.12
C ALA A 174 10.52 8.43 -8.03
N THR A 175 11.56 9.25 -8.21
CA THR A 175 12.85 8.70 -8.63
C THR A 175 13.16 7.55 -7.67
N ARG A 176 13.34 6.34 -8.21
CA ARG A 176 13.90 5.19 -7.48
C ARG A 176 15.17 5.69 -6.81
N SER A 177 15.02 6.18 -5.58
CA SER A 177 16.13 6.65 -4.77
C SER A 177 16.71 5.38 -4.22
N SER A 178 17.52 4.76 -5.07
CA SER A 178 18.28 3.58 -4.77
C SER A 178 19.09 3.83 -3.50
N SER A 179 18.78 3.05 -2.47
CA SER A 179 19.60 2.79 -1.29
C SER A 179 19.72 3.92 -0.25
N GLY A 180 18.61 4.29 0.36
CA GLY A 180 18.58 4.63 1.80
C GLY A 180 17.64 3.65 2.48
N THR A 181 17.94 3.17 3.68
CA THR A 181 16.94 2.47 4.51
C THR A 181 15.75 3.41 4.67
N SER A 182 14.52 2.99 4.31
CA SER A 182 13.34 3.84 4.55
C SER A 182 13.21 4.14 6.04
N ALA A 183 12.63 5.29 6.40
CA ALA A 183 12.41 5.62 7.81
C ALA A 183 11.61 4.52 8.53
N GLU A 184 10.59 3.94 7.89
CA GLU A 184 9.82 2.79 8.40
C GLU A 184 10.72 1.56 8.67
N MET A 185 11.60 1.20 7.73
CA MET A 185 12.52 0.07 7.93
C MET A 185 13.52 0.36 9.06
N LYS A 186 13.97 1.61 9.18
CA LYS A 186 14.87 2.02 10.27
C LYS A 186 14.14 1.99 11.62
N PHE A 187 12.90 2.46 11.65
CA PHE A 187 12.04 2.41 12.83
C PHE A 187 11.85 0.96 13.29
N LYS A 188 11.49 0.04 12.39
CA LYS A 188 11.33 -1.39 12.69
C LYS A 188 12.63 -2.04 13.19
N GLN A 189 13.80 -1.57 12.76
CA GLN A 189 15.09 -2.02 13.32
C GLN A 189 15.32 -1.52 14.76
N LEU A 190 14.89 -0.29 15.07
CA LEU A 190 15.04 0.31 16.40
C LEU A 190 13.97 -0.18 17.39
N VAL A 191 12.80 -0.56 16.88
CA VAL A 191 11.66 -1.06 17.65
C VAL A 191 11.18 -2.38 17.03
N PRO A 192 11.88 -3.50 17.25
CA PRO A 192 11.57 -4.78 16.60
C PRO A 192 10.15 -5.29 16.89
N GLU A 193 9.63 -4.96 18.07
CA GLU A 193 8.28 -5.35 18.54
C GLU A 193 7.15 -4.56 17.87
N ALA A 194 7.46 -3.48 17.15
CA ALA A 194 6.45 -2.66 16.48
C ALA A 194 5.70 -3.48 15.44
N VAL A 195 4.38 -3.60 15.54
CA VAL A 195 3.58 -4.30 14.53
C VAL A 195 3.45 -3.40 13.31
N ASP A 196 3.81 -3.91 12.13
CA ASP A 196 3.82 -3.13 10.89
C ASP A 196 2.45 -3.21 10.22
N MET A 197 1.77 -2.07 10.06
CA MET A 197 0.41 -2.08 9.51
C MET A 197 0.37 -2.46 8.04
N ASN A 198 1.41 -2.11 7.28
CA ASN A 198 1.49 -2.39 5.86
C ASN A 198 1.92 -3.85 5.60
N GLU A 199 2.83 -4.41 6.39
CA GLU A 199 3.30 -5.79 6.23
C GLU A 199 2.39 -6.82 6.91
N ASP A 200 1.96 -6.58 8.15
CA ASP A 200 1.24 -7.57 8.97
C ASP A 200 -0.27 -7.56 8.72
N TYR A 201 -0.87 -6.38 8.50
CA TYR A 201 -2.32 -6.24 8.26
C TYR A 201 -2.70 -6.07 6.79
N ARG A 202 -1.74 -5.67 5.94
CA ARG A 202 -1.90 -5.56 4.47
C ARG A 202 -3.14 -4.80 4.02
N GLU A 203 -3.56 -3.84 4.83
CA GLU A 203 -4.47 -2.78 4.44
C GLU A 203 -3.72 -1.48 4.59
N ASN A 204 -3.72 -0.69 3.53
CA ASN A 204 -3.30 0.70 3.58
C ASN A 204 -4.10 1.43 4.66
N ASN A 205 -3.53 1.50 5.85
CA ASN A 205 -3.99 2.38 6.89
C ASN A 205 -3.37 3.75 6.59
N PRO A 206 -4.13 4.72 6.05
CA PRO A 206 -3.56 6.02 5.70
C PRO A 206 -3.22 6.88 6.94
N VAL A 207 -3.48 6.35 8.15
CA VAL A 207 -3.49 7.11 9.39
C VAL A 207 -2.17 6.95 10.16
N TYR A 208 -1.58 5.74 10.18
CA TYR A 208 -0.34 5.42 10.89
C TYR A 208 0.33 4.16 10.35
N ASP A 209 1.65 4.04 10.55
CA ASP A 209 2.49 2.97 9.98
C ASP A 209 2.67 1.78 10.92
N PHE A 210 2.73 2.02 12.23
CA PHE A 210 3.01 0.98 13.23
C PHE A 210 2.06 1.04 14.44
N ILE A 211 1.95 -0.09 15.13
CA ILE A 211 1.40 -0.16 16.50
C ILE A 211 2.51 -0.64 17.43
N VAL A 212 2.75 0.10 18.52
CA VAL A 212 3.71 -0.24 19.57
C VAL A 212 3.02 -0.13 20.92
N ASN A 213 2.96 -1.22 21.68
CA ASN A 213 2.29 -1.27 22.98
C ASN A 213 0.90 -0.59 22.98
N GLU A 214 0.03 -1.05 22.08
CA GLU A 214 -1.33 -0.53 21.85
C GLU A 214 -1.44 0.92 21.35
N LYS A 215 -0.32 1.61 21.12
CA LYS A 215 -0.29 2.99 20.62
C LYS A 215 0.09 3.04 19.15
N THR A 216 -0.53 3.96 18.43
CA THR A 216 -0.36 4.16 16.99
C THR A 216 0.80 5.11 16.71
N VAL A 217 1.66 4.76 15.73
CA VAL A 217 2.85 5.53 15.37
C VAL A 217 2.91 5.78 13.87
N ASP A 218 2.98 7.03 13.47
CA ASP A 218 3.20 7.48 12.09
C ASP A 218 4.67 7.89 11.91
N VAL A 219 5.39 7.24 10.99
CA VAL A 219 6.83 7.37 10.78
C VAL A 219 7.09 8.21 9.53
N LYS A 220 7.85 9.30 9.68
CA LYS A 220 8.13 10.21 8.56
C LYS A 220 9.61 10.45 8.37
N GLU A 221 10.07 10.31 7.12
CA GLU A 221 11.36 10.81 6.69
C GLU A 221 11.22 12.26 6.22
N LEU A 222 11.89 13.20 6.90
CA LEU A 222 11.89 14.61 6.52
C LEU A 222 13.28 15.03 6.07
N THR A 223 13.38 15.62 4.88
CA THR A 223 14.62 16.24 4.38
C THR A 223 14.50 17.76 4.40
N ALA A 224 15.59 18.45 4.72
CA ALA A 224 15.59 19.90 4.77
C ALA A 224 15.25 20.51 3.40
N LEU A 225 14.24 21.38 3.36
CA LEU A 225 13.83 22.14 2.20
C LEU A 225 14.37 23.56 2.28
N LEU A 226 14.76 24.11 1.14
CA LEU A 226 15.19 25.51 1.03
C LEU A 226 14.02 26.39 0.61
N ARG A 227 13.73 27.44 1.39
CA ARG A 227 12.80 28.50 0.98
C ARG A 227 13.41 29.30 -0.16
N LYS A 228 12.66 29.44 -1.27
CA LYS A 228 13.14 30.10 -2.49
C LYS A 228 13.44 31.59 -2.30
N ASP A 229 12.72 32.22 -1.39
CA ASP A 229 12.73 33.65 -1.09
C ASP A 229 13.78 34.05 -0.04
N SER A 230 13.91 33.28 1.03
CA SER A 230 14.74 33.66 2.19
C SER A 230 16.02 32.86 2.37
N LYS A 231 16.27 31.85 1.52
CA LYS A 231 17.34 30.83 1.70
C LYS A 231 17.31 30.13 3.07
N GLN A 232 16.21 30.23 3.83
CA GLN A 232 16.04 29.53 5.09
C GLN A 232 15.74 28.06 4.83
N GLN A 233 16.31 27.19 5.66
CA GLN A 233 16.05 25.76 5.61
C GLN A 233 15.03 25.34 6.68
N TYR A 234 14.14 24.44 6.30
CA TYR A 234 13.11 23.89 7.20
C TYR A 234 12.71 22.48 6.79
N TYR A 235 12.24 21.70 7.76
CA TYR A 235 11.52 20.45 7.53
C TYR A 235 10.02 20.75 7.44
N ASP A 236 9.36 20.22 6.41
CA ASP A 236 7.91 20.33 6.22
C ASP A 236 7.23 19.11 6.81
N PHE A 237 6.56 19.28 7.95
CA PHE A 237 5.91 18.19 8.67
C PHE A 237 4.40 18.29 8.47
N LYS A 238 3.82 17.30 7.79
CA LYS A 238 2.38 17.19 7.53
C LYS A 238 1.76 16.11 8.40
N PHE A 239 0.53 16.33 8.82
CA PHE A 239 -0.26 15.43 9.65
C PHE A 239 -1.76 15.68 9.43
N PRO A 240 -2.67 14.76 9.80
CA PRO A 240 -4.10 14.95 9.68
C PRO A 240 -4.62 16.19 10.44
N LYS A 241 -5.54 16.91 9.79
CA LYS A 241 -6.14 18.12 10.37
C LYS A 241 -7.14 17.80 11.47
N ASN A 242 -7.85 16.68 11.32
CA ASN A 242 -8.78 16.16 12.31
C ASN A 242 -7.99 15.39 13.37
N ASP A 243 -8.23 15.70 14.65
CA ASP A 243 -7.50 15.10 15.77
C ASP A 243 -7.84 13.61 15.93
N GLU A 244 -9.07 13.20 15.59
CA GLU A 244 -9.50 11.79 15.62
C GLU A 244 -8.78 10.91 14.58
N GLU A 245 -8.17 11.53 13.57
CA GLU A 245 -7.40 10.86 12.52
C GLU A 245 -5.89 10.93 12.78
N ARG A 246 -5.44 11.38 13.95
CA ARG A 246 -4.01 11.44 14.26
C ARG A 246 -3.54 10.13 14.89
N ALA A 247 -2.31 9.75 14.55
CA ALA A 247 -1.57 8.76 15.34
C ALA A 247 -1.26 9.31 16.73
N ASP A 248 -1.18 8.46 17.75
CA ASP A 248 -0.80 8.84 19.12
C ASP A 248 0.58 9.50 19.13
N PHE A 249 1.50 8.98 18.32
CA PHE A 249 2.83 9.53 18.12
C PHE A 249 3.23 9.68 16.66
N TYR A 250 4.05 10.70 16.40
CA TYR A 250 4.76 10.89 15.15
C TYR A 250 6.25 10.73 15.38
N CYS A 251 6.85 9.74 14.72
CA CYS A 251 8.30 9.50 14.76
C CYS A 251 8.95 10.10 13.52
N LEU A 252 9.56 11.28 13.68
CA LEU A 252 10.20 12.00 12.59
C LEU A 252 11.69 11.69 12.54
N PHE A 253 12.15 11.16 11.41
CA PHE A 253 13.56 11.06 11.07
C PHE A 253 13.98 12.30 10.27
N LEU A 254 14.73 13.20 10.90
CA LEU A 254 15.20 14.44 10.29
C LEU A 254 16.55 14.21 9.60
N CYS A 255 16.54 14.12 8.28
CA CYS A 255 17.72 13.92 7.45
C CYS A 255 18.39 15.27 7.13
N HIS A 256 19.56 15.50 7.71
CA HIS A 256 20.36 16.72 7.49
C HIS A 256 21.01 16.76 6.10
N ASP A 257 21.42 15.60 5.60
CA ASP A 257 21.97 15.46 4.25
C ASP A 257 20.95 14.82 3.31
N LYS A 258 20.44 15.61 2.37
CA LYS A 258 19.48 15.16 1.36
C LYS A 258 20.06 14.09 0.41
N GLN A 259 21.37 14.09 0.18
CA GLN A 259 22.05 13.14 -0.71
C GLN A 259 22.36 11.82 0.01
N ALA A 260 22.74 11.88 1.28
CA ALA A 260 22.96 10.68 2.09
C ALA A 260 21.66 10.10 2.69
N ARG A 261 20.60 10.91 2.82
CA ARG A 261 19.34 10.56 3.50
C ARG A 261 19.60 9.86 4.83
N MET A 262 18.85 8.80 5.14
CA MET A 262 18.99 7.95 6.34
C MET A 262 20.33 7.22 6.48
N LYS A 263 21.23 7.27 5.49
CA LYS A 263 22.62 6.79 5.66
C LYS A 263 23.53 7.83 6.31
N GLY A 264 23.14 9.11 6.30
CA GLY A 264 23.86 10.20 6.94
C GLY A 264 23.47 10.36 8.41
N SER A 265 23.93 11.47 9.01
CA SER A 265 23.45 11.90 10.32
C SER A 265 21.96 12.26 10.26
N PHE A 266 21.21 11.80 11.24
CA PHE A 266 19.80 12.11 11.41
C PHE A 266 19.47 12.34 12.88
N ASP A 267 18.48 13.19 13.13
CA ASP A 267 17.84 13.29 14.45
C ASP A 267 16.52 12.51 14.42
N VAL A 268 16.10 12.00 15.58
CA VAL A 268 14.78 11.38 15.77
C VAL A 268 13.97 12.25 16.73
N LEU A 269 12.81 12.72 16.28
CA LEU A 269 11.84 13.38 17.14
C LEU A 269 10.64 12.45 17.35
N LEU A 270 10.24 12.24 18.60
CA LEU A 270 9.04 11.48 18.95
C LEU A 270 7.99 12.43 19.51
N ILE A 271 7.06 12.86 18.67
CA ILE A 271 6.11 13.92 18.98
C ILE A 271 4.74 13.32 19.32
N PRO A 272 4.21 13.52 20.53
CA PRO A 272 2.84 13.12 20.86
C PRO A 272 1.83 14.01 20.13
N GLN A 273 0.67 13.47 19.76
CA GLN A 273 -0.37 14.22 19.04
C GLN A 273 -0.83 15.48 19.78
N GLU A 274 -0.80 15.47 21.11
CA GLU A 274 -1.21 16.58 21.98
C GLU A 274 -0.29 17.80 21.85
N ALA A 275 0.95 17.60 21.40
CA ALA A 275 1.88 18.68 21.14
C ALA A 275 1.66 19.35 19.75
N LEU A 276 0.80 18.77 18.91
CA LEU A 276 0.55 19.29 17.56
C LEU A 276 -0.48 20.42 17.58
N PRO A 277 -0.34 21.41 16.67
CA PRO A 277 -1.32 22.48 16.55
C PRO A 277 -2.73 21.96 16.21
N ILE A 278 -3.73 22.42 16.96
CA ILE A 278 -5.14 22.13 16.71
C ILE A 278 -5.58 22.79 15.38
N ASN A 279 -6.43 22.13 14.60
CA ASN A 279 -7.01 22.63 13.34
C ASN A 279 -5.99 22.96 12.22
N LYS A 280 -4.75 22.46 12.31
CA LYS A 280 -3.77 22.50 11.23
C LYS A 280 -3.43 21.08 10.77
N GLY A 281 -3.05 20.93 9.50
CA GLY A 281 -2.53 19.68 8.96
C GLY A 281 -1.06 19.75 8.51
N GLN A 282 -0.37 20.83 8.88
CA GLN A 282 1.04 21.02 8.58
C GLN A 282 1.69 22.00 9.54
N THR A 283 2.99 21.80 9.78
CA THR A 283 3.87 22.71 10.51
C THR A 283 5.28 22.69 9.90
N GLN A 284 6.07 23.72 10.19
CA GLN A 284 7.45 23.83 9.71
C GLN A 284 8.41 23.83 10.89
N ILE A 285 9.40 22.93 10.84
CA ILE A 285 10.47 22.86 11.83
C ILE A 285 11.70 23.51 11.22
N SER A 286 12.21 24.58 11.81
CA SER A 286 13.40 25.26 11.28
C SER A 286 14.65 24.42 11.54
N VAL A 287 15.58 24.43 10.60
CA VAL A 287 16.93 23.87 10.81
C VAL A 287 17.79 24.80 11.68
N ASN A 288 17.42 26.09 11.78
CA ASN A 288 18.16 27.05 12.59
C ASN A 288 17.84 26.88 14.08
N GLU A 289 18.85 26.51 14.87
CA GLU A 289 18.77 26.28 16.32
C GLU A 289 18.22 27.46 17.13
N THR A 290 18.41 28.69 16.63
CA THR A 290 17.92 29.90 17.31
C THR A 290 16.42 30.13 17.13
N ALA A 291 15.79 29.51 16.13
CA ALA A 291 14.39 29.70 15.81
C ALA A 291 13.46 29.02 16.82
N ASN A 292 12.32 29.67 17.10
CA ASN A 292 11.34 29.14 18.08
C ASN A 292 10.81 27.75 17.71
N SER A 293 10.56 27.48 16.41
CA SER A 293 10.08 26.16 16.00
C SER A 293 11.12 25.07 16.22
N HIS A 294 12.40 25.35 15.96
CA HIS A 294 13.48 24.42 16.26
C HIS A 294 13.50 24.12 17.76
N LYS A 295 13.61 25.15 18.60
CA LYS A 295 13.66 25.02 20.07
C LYS A 295 12.46 24.29 20.66
N PHE A 296 11.28 24.44 20.07
CA PHE A 296 10.08 23.73 20.51
C PHE A 296 10.15 22.24 20.13
N PHE A 297 10.31 21.93 18.84
CA PHE A 297 10.22 20.55 18.37
C PHE A 297 11.40 19.67 18.81
N TYR A 298 12.59 20.24 18.96
CA TYR A 298 13.76 19.50 19.45
C TYR A 298 13.70 19.12 20.93
N GLN A 299 12.70 19.60 21.70
CA GLN A 299 12.43 19.07 23.04
C GLN A 299 11.91 17.62 23.00
N PHE A 300 11.38 17.19 21.86
CA PHE A 300 10.91 15.83 21.63
C PHE A 300 12.01 14.93 21.02
N GLN A 301 13.25 15.40 20.97
CA GLN A 301 14.36 14.60 20.46
C GLN A 301 14.61 13.41 21.39
N VAL A 302 14.71 12.22 20.81
CA VAL A 302 15.02 11.00 21.53
C VAL A 302 16.28 10.36 20.95
N ASP A 303 17.05 9.70 21.82
CA ASP A 303 18.12 8.85 21.35
C ASP A 303 17.51 7.65 20.58
N PRO A 304 17.98 7.34 19.35
CA PRO A 304 17.44 6.24 18.57
C PRO A 304 17.43 4.89 19.31
N THR A 305 18.42 4.63 20.17
CA THR A 305 18.52 3.40 20.95
C THR A 305 17.50 3.31 22.10
N SER A 306 17.00 4.45 22.55
CA SER A 306 15.98 4.55 23.60
C SER A 306 14.55 4.57 23.05
N LEU A 307 14.38 4.58 21.72
CA LEU A 307 13.07 4.76 21.08
C LEU A 307 12.05 3.68 21.49
N ALA A 308 12.45 2.41 21.54
CA ALA A 308 11.59 1.31 21.96
C ALA A 308 11.10 1.49 23.40
N TYR A 309 12.02 1.84 24.32
CA TYR A 309 11.69 2.11 25.72
C TYR A 309 10.73 3.29 25.87
N MET A 310 10.93 4.38 25.12
CA MET A 310 10.04 5.55 25.15
C MET A 310 8.63 5.25 24.66
N LEU A 311 8.47 4.25 23.79
CA LEU A 311 7.19 3.75 23.32
C LEU A 311 6.58 2.68 24.25
N GLY A 312 7.26 2.35 25.35
CA GLY A 312 6.77 1.44 26.37
C GLY A 312 7.02 -0.04 26.08
N CYS A 313 8.01 -0.38 25.27
CA CYS A 313 8.56 -1.73 25.25
C CYS A 313 9.32 -2.01 26.55
N GLU A 314 9.09 -3.15 27.19
CA GLU A 314 9.91 -3.60 28.32
C GLU A 314 11.32 -3.98 27.81
N PRO A 315 12.38 -3.73 28.60
CA PRO A 315 13.76 -4.00 28.19
C PRO A 315 14.11 -5.49 28.05
#